data_AF-A0A522I9V1-F1
#
_entry.id   AF-A0A522I9V1-F1
#
_cell.length_a   1.000
_cell.length_b   1.000
_cell.length_c   1.000
_cell.angle_alpha   90.00
_cell.angle_beta   90.00
_cell.angle_gamma   90.00
#
_symmetry.space_group_name_H-M   'P 1'
#
loop_
_entity.id
_entity.type
_entity.pdbx_description
1 polymer ?
#
loop_
_entity_poly.entity_id
_entity_poly.type
_entity_poly.pdbx_seq_one_letter_code
_entity_poly.pdbx_strand_id
1 'polypeptide(L)'
;MTSIASVDSKLCAQRIGVPGNWRLAALDALRERDPGAKAEAVQALHALVQDGISNGMSNHISCWDAQREIDAPADLPGRPARPVLVEPRQLERRSMSTPQGRVVLLHALAHIEFNAINLALDAVWRFPGMPDAFYADWLTVAAEEAFHFSL
;
A
#
# COMPACT_ATOMS: atom_id res chain seq x y z
N MET A 1 15.55 -12.38 -38.66
CA MET A 1 16.33 -12.31 -37.40
C MET A 1 15.37 -11.84 -36.33
N THR A 2 14.92 -12.79 -35.53
CA THR A 2 13.71 -12.71 -34.70
C THR A 2 14.04 -12.15 -33.32
N SER A 3 13.26 -11.15 -32.89
CA SER A 3 12.83 -10.83 -31.53
C SER A 3 13.84 -11.03 -30.37
N ILE A 4 14.36 -9.90 -29.85
CA ILE A 4 14.82 -9.80 -28.46
C ILE A 4 13.62 -9.28 -27.67
N ALA A 5 12.74 -10.17 -27.23
CA ALA A 5 11.68 -9.87 -26.30
C ALA A 5 11.61 -10.95 -25.21
N SER A 6 11.42 -10.51 -23.96
CA SER A 6 10.73 -11.27 -22.89
C SER A 6 11.54 -12.15 -21.91
N VAL A 7 12.86 -11.93 -21.69
CA VAL A 7 13.61 -12.85 -20.78
C VAL A 7 13.95 -12.29 -19.38
N ASP A 8 14.03 -10.97 -19.16
CA ASP A 8 14.65 -10.47 -17.90
C ASP A 8 13.69 -10.08 -16.77
N SER A 9 12.38 -9.92 -17.01
CA SER A 9 11.40 -9.64 -15.94
C SER A 9 11.16 -10.84 -15.00
N LYS A 10 11.56 -12.04 -15.43
CA LYS A 10 11.43 -13.27 -14.64
C LYS A 10 12.48 -13.37 -13.54
N LEU A 11 13.63 -12.70 -13.65
CA LEU A 11 14.72 -12.86 -12.69
C LEU A 11 14.49 -12.19 -11.32
N CYS A 12 13.77 -11.06 -11.23
CA CYS A 12 13.37 -10.51 -9.91
C CYS A 12 12.24 -11.37 -9.27
N ALA A 13 11.40 -12.04 -10.07
CA ALA A 13 10.25 -12.81 -9.58
C ALA A 13 10.57 -14.23 -9.07
N GLN A 14 11.72 -14.81 -9.44
CA GLN A 14 11.91 -16.27 -9.33
C GLN A 14 12.85 -16.74 -8.21
N ARG A 15 13.33 -15.82 -7.37
CA ARG A 15 14.02 -16.15 -6.12
C ARG A 15 13.15 -15.73 -4.93
N ILE A 16 12.50 -16.71 -4.32
CA ILE A 16 11.89 -16.65 -2.98
C ILE A 16 10.65 -15.75 -2.86
N GLY A 17 9.52 -16.10 -3.48
CA GLY A 17 8.21 -15.52 -3.10
C GLY A 17 8.09 -13.98 -3.16
N VAL A 18 9.06 -13.29 -3.75
CA VAL A 18 9.09 -11.84 -3.86
C VAL A 18 8.14 -11.44 -4.99
N PRO A 19 7.28 -10.43 -4.80
CA PRO A 19 6.44 -9.93 -5.87
C PRO A 19 7.29 -9.53 -7.07
N GLY A 20 6.91 -9.96 -8.27
CA GLY A 20 7.66 -9.65 -9.50
C GLY A 20 7.73 -8.15 -9.85
N ASN A 21 6.97 -7.31 -9.15
CA ASN A 21 7.02 -5.85 -9.19
C ASN A 21 6.38 -5.28 -7.89
N TRP A 22 7.09 -4.38 -7.19
CA TRP A 22 6.62 -3.80 -5.92
C TRP A 22 5.46 -2.79 -6.08
N ARG A 23 5.32 -2.12 -7.23
CA ARG A 23 4.11 -1.32 -7.55
C ARG A 23 2.87 -2.21 -7.72
N LEU A 24 3.02 -3.41 -8.30
CA LEU A 24 1.94 -4.39 -8.36
C LEU A 24 1.60 -4.92 -6.96
N ALA A 25 2.60 -5.19 -6.13
CA ALA A 25 2.37 -5.60 -4.74
C ALA A 25 1.62 -4.52 -3.94
N ALA A 26 1.95 -3.24 -4.14
CA ALA A 26 1.24 -2.12 -3.54
C ALA A 26 -0.23 -2.06 -4.02
N LEU A 27 -0.49 -2.34 -5.31
CA LEU A 27 -1.85 -2.45 -5.83
C LEU A 27 -2.61 -3.62 -5.19
N ASP A 28 -1.98 -4.78 -5.04
CA ASP A 28 -2.61 -5.93 -4.38
C ASP A 28 -2.95 -5.62 -2.91
N ALA A 29 -2.04 -4.97 -2.18
CA ALA A 29 -2.32 -4.48 -0.82
C ALA A 29 -3.45 -3.43 -0.80
N LEU A 30 -3.52 -2.54 -1.79
CA LEU A 30 -4.58 -1.54 -1.89
C LEU A 30 -5.95 -2.20 -2.06
N ARG A 31 -6.03 -3.33 -2.77
CA ARG A 31 -7.27 -4.09 -3.05
C ARG A 31 -7.75 -4.91 -1.87
N GLU A 32 -6.88 -5.19 -0.89
CA GLU A 32 -7.27 -5.90 0.32
C GLU A 32 -8.40 -5.14 1.04
N ARG A 33 -9.43 -5.86 1.47
CA ARG A 33 -10.63 -5.28 2.11
C ARG A 33 -10.63 -5.50 3.60
N ASP A 34 -9.90 -6.50 4.09
CA ASP A 34 -9.71 -6.70 5.52
C ASP A 34 -8.65 -5.70 6.03
N PRO A 35 -8.99 -4.84 7.02
CA PRO A 35 -8.05 -3.84 7.52
C PRO A 35 -6.77 -4.43 8.13
N GLY A 36 -6.88 -5.56 8.82
CA GLY A 36 -5.75 -6.24 9.46
C GLY A 36 -4.81 -6.83 8.40
N ALA A 37 -5.35 -7.62 7.47
CA ALA A 37 -4.58 -8.19 6.38
C ALA A 37 -3.93 -7.12 5.50
N LYS A 38 -4.59 -5.97 5.30
CA LYS A 38 -3.99 -4.82 4.59
C LYS A 38 -2.78 -4.27 5.35
N ALA A 39 -2.92 -4.01 6.64
CA ALA A 39 -1.83 -3.51 7.47
C ALA A 39 -0.64 -4.47 7.47
N GLU A 40 -0.88 -5.78 7.59
CA GLU A 40 0.14 -6.83 7.52
C GLU A 40 0.84 -6.87 6.14
N ALA A 41 0.06 -6.81 5.06
CA ALA A 41 0.60 -6.81 3.69
C ALA A 41 1.51 -5.59 3.44
N VAL A 42 1.12 -4.42 3.95
CA VAL A 42 1.92 -3.19 3.86
C VAL A 42 3.24 -3.34 4.63
N GLN A 43 3.21 -3.85 5.86
CA GLN A 43 4.41 -4.07 6.65
C GLN A 43 5.36 -5.08 5.99
N ALA A 44 4.81 -6.17 5.46
CA ALA A 44 5.60 -7.17 4.74
C ALA A 44 6.26 -6.59 3.48
N LEU A 45 5.51 -5.81 2.69
CA LEU A 45 6.04 -5.14 1.51
C LEU A 45 7.13 -4.12 1.88
N HIS A 46 6.92 -3.30 2.90
CA HIS A 46 7.91 -2.34 3.37
C HIS A 46 9.21 -3.03 3.83
N ALA A 47 9.10 -4.12 4.60
CA ALA A 47 10.27 -4.90 5.01
C ALA A 47 11.05 -5.48 3.82
N LEU A 48 10.35 -6.02 2.81
CA LEU A 48 10.96 -6.51 1.57
C LEU A 48 11.71 -5.40 0.81
N VAL A 49 11.13 -4.21 0.74
CA VAL A 49 11.75 -3.06 0.08
C VAL A 49 13.00 -2.59 0.83
N GLN A 50 12.93 -2.47 2.16
CA GLN A 50 14.07 -2.06 2.98
C GLN A 50 15.23 -3.06 2.92
N ASP A 51 14.94 -4.36 2.91
CA ASP A 51 15.95 -5.40 2.72
C ASP A 51 16.59 -5.31 1.33
N GLY A 52 15.78 -5.13 0.28
CA GLY A 52 16.28 -4.96 -1.09
C GLY A 52 17.16 -3.72 -1.27
N ILE A 53 16.80 -2.59 -0.64
CA ILE A 53 17.62 -1.37 -0.62
C ILE A 53 18.94 -1.62 0.12
N SER A 54 18.89 -2.23 1.30
CA SER A 54 20.06 -2.48 2.16
C SER A 54 21.05 -3.45 1.55
N ASN A 55 20.57 -4.47 0.82
CA ASN A 55 21.39 -5.47 0.15
C ASN A 55 21.96 -5.01 -1.20
N GLY A 56 21.83 -3.71 -1.54
CA GLY A 56 22.46 -3.13 -2.72
C GLY A 56 21.91 -3.67 -4.03
N MET A 57 20.62 -4.03 -4.08
CA MET A 57 19.92 -4.53 -5.27
C MET A 57 19.72 -3.44 -6.35
N SER A 58 20.63 -2.45 -6.39
CA SER A 58 20.65 -1.29 -7.30
C SER A 58 21.17 -1.60 -8.70
N ASN A 59 21.73 -2.79 -8.96
CA ASN A 59 22.59 -2.96 -10.14
C ASN A 59 21.98 -3.67 -11.36
N HIS A 60 20.72 -4.11 -11.33
CA HIS A 60 20.05 -4.54 -12.56
C HIS A 60 18.54 -4.63 -12.33
N ILE A 61 17.78 -3.69 -12.91
CA ILE A 61 16.31 -3.59 -12.86
C ILE A 61 15.79 -3.34 -11.43
N SER A 62 15.43 -2.08 -11.17
CA SER A 62 14.65 -1.72 -9.98
C SER A 62 13.40 -2.61 -9.92
N CYS A 63 13.21 -3.35 -8.83
CA CYS A 63 12.03 -4.20 -8.65
C CYS A 63 10.74 -3.38 -8.47
N TRP A 64 10.83 -2.03 -8.48
CA TRP A 64 9.69 -1.14 -8.70
C TRP A 64 9.14 -1.21 -10.13
N ASP A 65 9.99 -1.47 -11.14
CA ASP A 65 9.62 -1.50 -12.56
C ASP A 65 8.69 -0.32 -12.91
N ALA A 66 9.24 0.88 -12.68
CA ALA A 66 8.52 2.16 -12.67
C ALA A 66 7.81 2.46 -14.01
N GLN A 67 8.34 1.95 -15.12
CA GLN A 67 7.81 2.19 -16.46
C GLN A 67 6.67 1.24 -16.82
N ARG A 68 6.41 0.20 -16.01
CA ARG A 68 5.28 -0.70 -16.25
C ARG A 68 3.96 0.07 -16.22
N GLU A 69 3.20 -0.11 -17.29
CA GLU A 69 1.79 0.25 -17.34
C GLU A 69 0.96 -0.80 -16.59
N ILE A 70 0.11 -0.34 -15.68
CA ILE A 70 -0.77 -1.16 -14.86
C ILE A 70 -2.19 -0.67 -15.10
N ASP A 71 -3.07 -1.55 -15.56
CA ASP A 71 -4.47 -1.21 -15.78
C ASP A 71 -5.14 -0.83 -14.46
N ALA A 72 -5.80 0.32 -14.40
CA ALA A 72 -6.49 0.80 -13.22
C ALA A 72 -7.75 -0.05 -12.94
N PRO A 73 -7.81 -0.84 -11.86
CA PRO A 73 -9.01 -1.55 -11.47
C PRO A 73 -10.12 -0.58 -11.04
N ALA A 74 -11.37 -0.89 -11.36
CA ALA A 74 -12.51 -0.03 -11.03
C ALA A 74 -12.90 -0.05 -9.54
N ASP A 75 -12.47 -1.06 -8.78
CA ASP A 75 -12.90 -1.36 -7.41
C ASP A 75 -11.90 -0.93 -6.33
N LEU A 76 -11.19 0.18 -6.56
CA LEU A 76 -10.22 0.74 -5.62
C LEU A 76 -10.78 1.88 -4.74
N PRO A 77 -10.28 2.04 -3.51
CA PRO A 77 -9.48 1.07 -2.76
C PRO A 77 -10.33 -0.12 -2.33
N GLY A 78 -9.68 -1.21 -1.89
CA GLY A 78 -10.33 -2.30 -1.17
C GLY A 78 -11.00 -1.77 0.10
N ARG A 79 -12.32 -1.56 0.04
CA ARG A 79 -13.12 -1.05 1.15
C ARG A 79 -13.71 -2.21 1.97
N PRO A 80 -13.51 -2.21 3.29
CA PRO A 80 -14.21 -3.13 4.18
C PRO A 80 -15.72 -2.89 4.10
N ALA A 81 -16.53 -3.91 4.43
CA ALA A 81 -17.98 -3.79 4.43
C ALA A 81 -18.51 -2.85 5.54
N ARG A 82 -17.71 -2.59 6.56
CA ARG A 82 -18.01 -1.67 7.67
C ARG A 82 -16.79 -0.80 7.99
N PRO A 83 -17.00 0.45 8.43
CA PRO A 83 -18.28 1.15 8.56
C PRO A 83 -18.94 1.40 7.20
N VAL A 84 -20.26 1.61 7.19
CA VAL A 84 -20.96 2.03 5.98
C VAL A 84 -20.55 3.45 5.63
N LEU A 85 -20.29 3.71 4.35
CA LEU A 85 -20.03 5.06 3.87
C LEU A 85 -21.31 5.90 4.00
N VAL A 86 -21.22 6.97 4.78
CA VAL A 86 -22.32 7.90 5.03
C VAL A 86 -21.92 9.30 4.61
N GLU A 87 -22.92 10.14 4.38
CA GLU A 87 -22.69 11.55 4.05
C GLU A 87 -22.02 12.26 5.25
N PRO A 88 -21.16 13.29 5.03
CA PRO A 88 -20.44 13.96 6.11
C PRO A 88 -21.35 14.49 7.23
N ARG A 89 -22.56 14.94 6.89
CA ARG A 89 -23.60 15.41 7.83
C ARG A 89 -24.22 14.32 8.71
N GLN A 90 -24.03 13.05 8.35
CA GLN A 90 -24.51 11.88 9.09
C GLN A 90 -23.45 11.32 10.05
N LEU A 91 -22.24 11.89 10.08
CA LEU A 91 -21.20 11.50 11.03
C LEU A 91 -21.59 11.92 12.45
N GLU A 92 -21.50 10.98 13.40
CA GLU A 92 -21.75 11.26 14.82
C GLU A 92 -20.69 12.21 15.41
N ARG A 93 -21.11 13.01 16.40
CA ARG A 93 -20.21 13.93 17.08
C ARG A 93 -19.28 13.17 18.03
N ARG A 94 -17.98 13.39 17.85
CA ARG A 94 -16.93 12.82 18.69
C ARG A 94 -16.84 13.62 20.00
N SER A 95 -17.23 13.02 21.13
CA SER A 95 -17.08 13.65 22.45
C SER A 95 -15.94 12.99 23.23
N MET A 96 -15.04 13.76 23.82
CA MET A 96 -13.96 13.20 24.65
C MET A 96 -14.34 13.04 26.14
N SER A 97 -15.51 13.56 26.53
CA SER A 97 -15.92 13.66 27.94
C SER A 97 -16.52 12.37 28.51
N THR A 98 -16.87 11.40 27.67
CA THR A 98 -17.47 10.12 28.09
C THR A 98 -16.65 8.93 27.59
N PRO A 99 -16.69 7.78 28.28
CA PRO A 99 -16.06 6.56 27.79
C PRO A 99 -16.50 6.18 26.37
N GLN A 100 -17.80 6.29 26.06
CA GLN A 100 -18.37 5.97 24.76
C GLN A 100 -17.83 6.90 23.67
N GLY A 101 -17.76 8.20 23.95
CA GLY A 101 -17.24 9.15 22.98
C GLY A 101 -15.73 8.98 22.72
N ARG A 102 -14.95 8.51 23.69
CA ARG A 102 -13.55 8.10 23.48
C ARG A 102 -13.44 6.89 22.57
N VAL A 103 -14.33 5.90 22.69
CA VAL A 103 -14.40 4.76 21.75
C VAL A 103 -14.71 5.24 20.33
N VAL A 104 -15.64 6.17 20.16
CA VAL A 104 -15.93 6.77 18.85
C VAL A 104 -14.72 7.53 18.28
N LEU A 105 -13.97 8.23 19.14
CA LEU A 105 -12.74 8.91 18.73
C LEU A 105 -11.67 7.91 18.24
N LEU A 106 -11.44 6.84 18.98
CA LEU A 106 -10.47 5.80 18.58
C LEU A 106 -10.85 5.17 17.24
N HIS A 107 -12.12 4.83 17.02
CA HIS A 107 -12.59 4.36 15.72
C HIS A 107 -12.36 5.39 14.61
N ALA A 108 -12.61 6.68 14.89
CA ALA A 108 -12.39 7.72 13.90
C ALA A 108 -10.90 7.89 13.53
N LEU A 109 -9.99 7.75 14.50
CA LEU A 109 -8.55 7.73 14.24
C LEU A 109 -8.16 6.53 13.40
N ALA A 110 -8.59 5.31 13.77
CA ALA A 110 -8.34 4.11 12.97
C ALA A 110 -8.82 4.25 11.52
N HIS A 111 -9.96 4.93 11.27
CA HIS A 111 -10.40 5.20 9.90
C HIS A 111 -9.56 6.24 9.17
N ILE A 112 -9.02 7.24 9.88
CA ILE A 112 -8.10 8.22 9.29
C ILE A 112 -6.83 7.50 8.86
N GLU A 113 -6.24 6.67 9.72
CA GLU A 113 -5.02 5.93 9.39
C GLU A 113 -5.26 4.92 8.26
N PHE A 114 -6.36 4.18 8.31
CA PHE A 114 -6.71 3.26 7.22
C PHE A 114 -6.88 3.98 5.86
N ASN A 115 -7.45 5.18 5.86
CA ASN A 115 -7.52 5.99 4.65
C ASN A 115 -6.15 6.50 4.21
N ALA A 116 -5.26 6.86 5.14
CA ALA A 116 -3.90 7.28 4.85
C ALA A 116 -3.07 6.14 4.22
N ILE A 117 -3.19 4.90 4.73
CA ILE A 117 -2.62 3.70 4.10
C ILE A 117 -3.09 3.58 2.63
N ASN A 118 -4.39 3.71 2.39
CA ASN A 118 -4.94 3.63 1.03
C ASN A 118 -4.39 4.71 0.11
N LEU A 119 -4.26 5.96 0.59
CA LEU A 119 -3.72 7.08 -0.18
C LEU A 119 -2.24 6.87 -0.51
N ALA A 120 -1.46 6.40 0.45
CA ALA A 120 -0.04 6.13 0.26
C ALA A 120 0.19 5.00 -0.75
N LEU A 121 -0.52 3.88 -0.60
CA LEU A 121 -0.50 2.79 -1.59
C LEU A 121 -0.94 3.25 -2.98
N ASP A 122 -1.96 4.12 -3.05
CA ASP A 122 -2.44 4.69 -4.30
C ASP A 122 -1.36 5.48 -5.03
N ALA A 123 -0.57 6.29 -4.31
CA ALA A 123 0.56 7.00 -4.87
C ALA A 123 1.63 6.02 -5.43
N VAL A 124 1.91 4.92 -4.72
CA VAL A 124 2.92 3.94 -5.14
C VAL A 124 2.53 3.23 -6.45
N TRP A 125 1.31 2.67 -6.54
CA TRP A 125 0.94 1.89 -7.71
C TRP A 125 0.60 2.79 -8.92
N ARG A 126 -0.05 3.94 -8.70
CA ARG A 126 -0.69 4.72 -9.78
C ARG A 126 0.27 5.47 -10.67
N PHE A 127 1.33 6.06 -10.11
CA PHE A 127 2.20 6.98 -10.87
C PHE A 127 3.41 6.24 -11.45
N PRO A 128 3.46 5.99 -12.78
CA PRO A 128 4.63 5.39 -13.40
C PRO A 128 5.77 6.41 -13.59
N GLY A 129 6.98 5.92 -13.79
CA GLY A 129 8.15 6.71 -14.17
C GLY A 129 8.74 7.59 -13.06
N MET A 130 8.23 7.49 -11.84
CA MET A 130 8.81 8.21 -10.70
C MET A 130 10.13 7.57 -10.23
N PRO A 131 11.01 8.33 -9.55
CA PRO A 131 12.25 7.79 -8.97
C PRO A 131 11.96 6.72 -7.90
N ASP A 132 12.88 5.78 -7.70
CA ASP A 132 12.76 4.73 -6.66
C ASP A 132 12.48 5.31 -5.26
N ALA A 133 13.08 6.45 -4.93
CA ALA A 133 12.86 7.16 -3.67
C ALA A 133 11.41 7.61 -3.49
N PHE A 134 10.71 8.05 -4.55
CA PHE A 134 9.31 8.43 -4.46
C PHE A 134 8.46 7.25 -3.98
N TYR A 135 8.67 6.06 -4.54
CA TYR A 135 7.91 4.88 -4.15
C TYR A 135 8.29 4.40 -2.74
N ALA A 136 9.58 4.43 -2.40
CA ALA A 136 10.07 4.05 -1.07
C ALA A 136 9.54 4.98 0.03
N ASP A 137 9.50 6.29 -0.22
CA ASP A 137 8.99 7.28 0.73
C ASP A 137 7.48 7.10 0.95
N TRP A 138 6.69 6.93 -0.11
CA TRP A 138 5.26 6.66 0.03
C TRP A 138 4.97 5.32 0.70
N LEU A 139 5.78 4.31 0.44
CA LEU A 139 5.64 3.02 1.13
C LEU A 139 6.02 3.11 2.61
N THR A 140 6.99 3.96 2.97
CA THR A 140 7.32 4.29 4.37
C THR A 140 6.11 4.91 5.05
N VAL A 141 5.46 5.91 4.43
CA VAL A 141 4.23 6.51 4.95
C VAL A 141 3.14 5.43 5.14
N ALA A 142 2.92 4.57 4.14
CA ALA A 142 1.94 3.49 4.27
C ALA A 142 2.23 2.59 5.48
N ALA A 143 3.50 2.25 5.73
CA ALA A 143 3.91 1.43 6.86
C ALA A 143 3.75 2.14 8.21
N GLU A 144 4.06 3.43 8.30
CA GLU A 144 3.83 4.23 9.51
C GLU A 144 2.34 4.28 9.87
N GLU A 145 1.47 4.53 8.90
CA GLU A 145 0.02 4.59 9.15
C GLU A 145 -0.58 3.21 9.42
N ALA A 146 -0.03 2.14 8.82
CA ALA A 146 -0.38 0.76 9.18
C ALA A 146 0.00 0.41 10.61
N PHE A 147 1.14 0.92 11.09
CA PHE A 147 1.51 0.79 12.50
C PHE A 147 0.56 1.57 13.40
N HIS A 148 0.27 2.84 13.10
CA HIS A 148 -0.69 3.66 13.86
C HIS A 148 -2.08 3.02 13.93
N PHE A 149 -2.55 2.42 12.83
CA PHE A 149 -3.81 1.69 12.77
C PHE A 149 -3.87 0.49 13.75
N SER A 150 -2.72 -0.14 14.05
CA SER A 150 -2.63 -1.34 14.87
C SER A 150 -2.53 -1.11 16.38
N LEU A 151 -2.53 0.15 16.84
CA LEU A 151 -2.35 0.55 18.24
C LEU A 151 -3.64 0.47 19.10
#